data_AF-A0A840I9H3-F1
#
_entry.id   AF-A0A840I9H3-F1
#
_cell.length_a   1.000
_cell.length_b   1.000
_cell.length_c   1.000
_cell.angle_alpha   90.00
_cell.angle_beta   90.00
_cell.angle_gamma   90.00
#
_symmetry.space_group_name_H-M   'P 1'
#
loop_
_entity.id
_entity.type
_entity.pdbx_description
1 polymer ?
#
loop_
_entity_poly.entity_id
_entity_poly.type
_entity_poly.pdbx_seq_one_letter_code
_entity_poly.pdbx_strand_id
1 'polypeptide(L)' 'MRVLRARHGFSQESFGFAAGLHRNYVGAVERGEVSPTLPTLQRIADGFSIPASELLALAERLTKEAEE' A
#
# COMPACT_ATOMS: atom_id res chain seq x y z
N MET A 1 2.14 2.31 -3.08
CA MET A 1 1.20 1.17 -2.92
C MET A 1 0.87 0.49 -4.27
N ARG A 2 0.31 1.18 -5.26
CA ARG A 2 -0.10 0.60 -6.57
C ARG A 2 0.96 -0.26 -7.28
N VAL A 3 2.19 0.23 -7.37
CA VAL A 3 3.30 -0.49 -8.01
C VAL A 3 3.60 -1.82 -7.29
N LEU A 4 3.64 -1.79 -5.96
CA LEU A 4 3.84 -2.98 -5.15
C LEU A 4 2.69 -3.97 -5.35
N ARG A 5 1.43 -3.50 -5.32
CA ARG A 5 0.26 -4.34 -5.59
C ARG A 5 0.34 -5.04 -6.94
N ALA A 6 0.71 -4.32 -7.99
CA ALA A 6 0.85 -4.87 -9.32
C ALA A 6 1.98 -5.93 -9.41
N ARG A 7 3.12 -5.70 -8.74
CA ARG A 7 4.23 -6.68 -8.68
C ARG A 7 3.84 -7.99 -8.00
N HIS A 8 2.97 -7.93 -7.01
CA HIS A 8 2.42 -9.12 -6.34
C HIS A 8 1.24 -9.76 -7.11
N GLY A 9 0.87 -9.25 -8.28
CA GLY A 9 -0.22 -9.81 -9.09
C GLY A 9 -1.62 -9.61 -8.50
N PHE A 10 -1.77 -8.75 -7.49
CA PHE A 10 -3.06 -8.53 -6.86
C PHE A 10 -3.91 -7.52 -7.64
N SER A 11 -5.23 -7.75 -7.70
CA SER A 11 -6.22 -6.70 -7.97
C SER A 11 -6.48 -5.87 -6.71
N GLN A 12 -7.12 -4.71 -6.81
CA GLN A 12 -7.50 -3.93 -5.63
C GLN A 12 -8.45 -4.70 -4.70
N GLU A 13 -9.31 -5.54 -5.28
CA GLU A 13 -10.24 -6.38 -4.54
C GLU A 13 -9.53 -7.53 -3.84
N SER A 14 -8.67 -8.28 -4.55
CA SER A 14 -7.93 -9.40 -3.94
C SER A 14 -6.96 -8.91 -2.87
N PHE A 15 -6.32 -7.75 -3.08
CA PHE A 15 -5.48 -7.15 -2.06
C PHE A 15 -6.29 -6.64 -0.86
N GLY A 16 -7.44 -6.02 -1.11
CA GLY A 16 -8.36 -5.61 -0.06
C GLY A 16 -8.70 -6.79 0.85
N PHE A 17 -9.06 -7.93 0.27
CA PHE A 17 -9.28 -9.15 1.02
C PHE A 17 -8.04 -9.58 1.83
N ALA A 18 -6.85 -9.63 1.21
CA ALA A 18 -5.60 -10.03 1.87
C ALA A 18 -5.21 -9.11 3.06
N ALA A 19 -5.44 -7.80 2.95
CA ALA A 19 -5.16 -6.83 4.02
C ALA A 19 -6.35 -6.63 4.99
N GLY A 20 -7.49 -7.29 4.75
CA GLY A 20 -8.76 -7.06 5.43
C GLY A 20 -9.34 -5.65 5.23
N LEU A 21 -9.00 -4.98 4.14
CA LEU A 21 -9.45 -3.65 3.78
C LEU A 21 -10.53 -3.70 2.71
N HIS A 22 -11.42 -2.72 2.70
CA HIS A 22 -12.38 -2.59 1.61
C HIS A 22 -11.67 -2.17 0.31
N ARG A 23 -12.03 -2.74 -0.84
CA ARG A 23 -11.52 -2.37 -2.18
C ARG A 23 -11.46 -0.86 -2.40
N ASN A 24 -12.52 -0.14 -2.03
CA ASN A 24 -12.60 1.31 -2.23
C ASN A 24 -11.55 2.06 -1.40
N TYR A 25 -11.24 1.57 -0.19
CA TYR A 25 -10.19 2.14 0.66
C TYR A 25 -8.80 1.91 0.03
N VAL A 26 -8.53 0.71 -0.48
CA VAL A 26 -7.30 0.41 -1.23
C VAL A 26 -7.14 1.38 -2.41
N GLY A 27 -8.21 1.58 -3.19
CA GLY A 27 -8.19 2.53 -4.30
C GLY A 27 -7.93 3.98 -3.87
N ALA A 28 -8.55 4.43 -2.78
CA ALA A 28 -8.34 5.77 -2.25
C ALA A 28 -6.89 6.00 -1.79
N VAL A 29 -6.29 5.00 -1.12
CA VAL A 29 -4.87 5.04 -0.73
C VAL A 29 -3.96 5.08 -1.96
N GLU A 30 -4.24 4.29 -3.00
CA GLU A 30 -3.44 4.28 -4.22
C GLU A 30 -3.48 5.59 -5.01
N ARG A 31 -4.58 6.34 -4.92
CA ARG A 31 -4.74 7.65 -5.56
C ARG A 31 -4.26 8.81 -4.67
N GLY A 32 -3.85 8.54 -3.43
CA GLY A 32 -3.44 9.58 -2.49
C GLY A 32 -4.59 10.41 -1.91
N GLU A 33 -5.84 9.94 -2.05
CA GLU A 33 -7.03 10.62 -1.52
C GLU A 33 -7.12 10.48 0.01
N VAL A 34 -6.57 9.40 0.56
CA VAL A 34 -6.52 9.13 1.99
C VAL A 34 -5.14 8.62 2.40
N SER A 35 -4.70 9.05 3.59
CA SER A 35 -3.49 8.54 4.22
C SER A 35 -3.82 7.43 5.22
N PRO A 36 -3.18 6.26 5.14
CA PRO A 36 -3.39 5.19 6.11
C PRO A 36 -2.84 5.57 7.48
N THR A 37 -3.56 5.21 8.54
CA THR A 37 -3.05 5.27 9.92
C THR A 37 -2.00 4.16 10.13
N LEU A 38 -1.20 4.24 11.19
CA LEU A 38 -0.20 3.20 11.50
C LEU A 38 -0.79 1.78 11.61
N PRO A 39 -1.94 1.53 12.30
CA PRO A 39 -2.55 0.21 12.29
C PRO A 39 -2.97 -0.26 10.89
N THR A 40 -3.48 0.64 10.06
CA THR A 40 -3.84 0.30 8.68
C THR A 40 -2.60 0.03 7.82
N LEU A 41 -1.51 0.77 8.03
CA LEU A 41 -0.24 0.50 7.38
C LEU A 41 0.28 -0.90 7.73
N GLN A 42 0.16 -1.32 8.99
CA GLN A 42 0.51 -2.70 9.40
C GLN A 42 -0.33 -3.73 8.64
N ARG A 43 -1.65 -3.54 8.56
CA ARG A 43 -2.54 -4.44 7.79
C ARG A 43 -2.18 -4.51 6.31
N ILE A 44 -1.79 -3.39 5.71
CA ILE A 44 -1.31 -3.34 4.33
C ILE A 44 -0.03 -4.16 4.20
N ALA A 45 0.91 -4.02 5.14
CA ALA A 45 2.16 -4.78 5.15
C ALA A 45 1.91 -6.27 5.29
N ASP A 46 1.02 -6.67 6.20
CA ASP A 46 0.59 -8.06 6.41
C ASP A 46 -0.02 -8.63 5.12
N GLY A 47 -0.87 -7.85 4.42
CA GLY A 47 -1.44 -8.24 3.12
C GLY A 47 -0.41 -8.46 2.01
N PHE A 48 0.77 -7.86 2.13
CA PHE A 48 1.93 -8.11 1.25
C PHE A 48 2.91 -9.14 1.80
N SER A 49 2.72 -9.61 3.04
CA SER A 49 3.66 -10.46 3.78
C SER A 49 5.05 -9.84 3.91
N ILE A 50 5.12 -8.53 4.16
CA ILE A 50 6.36 -7.79 4.39
C ILE A 50 6.28 -6.98 5.69
N PRO A 51 7.43 -6.56 6.26
CA PRO A 51 7.46 -5.59 7.35
C PRO A 51 6.89 -4.22 6.92
N ALA A 52 6.20 -3.53 7.82
CA ALA A 52 5.69 -2.18 7.56
C ALA A 52 6.80 -1.15 7.23
N SER A 53 8.03 -1.40 7.71
CA SER A 53 9.20 -0.58 7.38
C SER A 53 9.55 -0.61 5.89
N GLU A 54 9.27 -1.71 5.17
CA GLU A 54 9.51 -1.78 3.72
C GLU A 54 8.54 -0.87 2.95
N LEU A 55 7.31 -0.69 3.43
CA LEU A 55 6.37 0.25 2.84
C LEU A 55 6.85 1.69 3.01
N LEU A 56 7.39 2.03 4.18
CA LEU A 56 7.98 3.35 4.46
C LEU A 56 9.22 3.61 3.61
N ALA A 57 10.16 2.65 3.55
CA ALA A 57 11.36 2.76 2.72
C ALA A 57 11.00 2.93 1.23
N LEU A 58 9.98 2.23 0.74
CA LEU A 58 9.48 2.41 -0.61
C LEU A 58 8.91 3.81 -0.84
N ALA A 59 8.16 4.35 0.12
CA ALA A 59 7.62 5.71 0.03
C ALA A 59 8.73 6.76 0.01
N GLU A 60 9.73 6.66 0.89
CA GLU A 60 10.88 7.56 0.93
C GLU A 60 11.64 7.61 -0.41
N ARG A 61 11.86 6.45 -1.04
CA ARG A 61 12.51 6.38 -2.37
C ARG A 61 11.67 7.08 -3.44
N LEU A 62 10.36 6.82 -3.48
CA LEU A 62 9.47 7.40 -4.48
C LEU A 62 9.32 8.92 -4.31
N THR A 63 9.35 9.43 -3.08
CA THR A 63 9.33 10.87 -2.82
C THR A 63 10.61 11.54 -3.33
N LYS A 64 11.79 10.94 -3.07
CA LYS A 64 13.07 11.46 -3.60
C LYS A 64 13.09 11.49 -5.13
N GLU A 65 12.66 10.40 -5.77
CA GLU A 65 12.59 10.30 -7.24
C GLU A 65 11.63 11.32 -7.87
N ALA A 66 10.64 11.83 -7.12
CA ALA A 66 9.70 12.85 -7.60
C ALA A 66 10.18 14.29 -7.38
N GLU A 67 11.17 14.48 -6.51
CA GLU A 67 11.78 15.78 -6.20
C GLU A 67 12.99 16.10 -7.09
N GLU A 68 13.58 15.08 -7.73
CA GLU A 68 14.67 15.16 -8.72
C GLU A 68 14.16 15.34 -10.16
#